data_AF-A0A165XWV4-F1
#
_entry.id   AF-A0A165XWV4-F1
#
_cell.length_a   1.000
_cell.length_b   1.000
_cell.length_c   1.000
_cell.angle_alpha   90.00
_cell.angle_beta   90.00
_cell.angle_gamma   90.00
#
_symmetry.space_group_name_H-M   'P 1'
#
loop_
_entity.id
_entity.type
_entity.pdbx_description
1 polymer ?
#
loop_
_entity_poly.entity_id
_entity_poly.type
_entity_poly.pdbx_seq_one_letter_code
_entity_poly.pdbx_strand_id
1 'polypeptide(L)'
;LAPDYFIFYLEQHWLGDSTENLKVRWEVLWSAVHRQGRGIFEESDTNMLIEAYHHQLKWKFLRGKRNRRFDDLLYILTNNVLRYYMRRERRQDFGFEGMNLAQEKLEEV
;
A
#
# COMPACT_ATOMS: atom_id res chain seq x y z
N LEU A 1 -23.81 -12.16 12.52
CA LEU A 1 -23.50 -12.56 11.14
C LEU A 1 -23.77 -11.35 10.24
N ALA A 2 -22.94 -11.13 9.21
CA ALA A 2 -23.14 -10.00 8.31
C ALA A 2 -24.44 -10.16 7.51
N PRO A 3 -25.12 -9.07 7.10
CA PRO A 3 -26.34 -9.14 6.29
C PRO A 3 -26.10 -9.70 4.88
N ASP A 4 -27.04 -10.46 4.35
CA ASP A 4 -26.89 -11.17 3.05
C ASP A 4 -26.61 -10.23 1.87
N TYR A 5 -27.21 -9.04 1.85
CA TYR A 5 -26.97 -8.04 0.79
C TYR A 5 -25.52 -7.54 0.75
N PHE A 6 -24.85 -7.51 1.92
CA PHE A 6 -23.47 -7.06 2.03
C PHE A 6 -22.50 -8.11 1.49
N ILE A 7 -22.79 -9.39 1.75
CA ILE A 7 -22.03 -10.52 1.20
C ILE A 7 -22.16 -10.53 -0.33
N PHE A 8 -23.39 -10.38 -0.85
CA PHE A 8 -23.66 -10.33 -2.29
C PHE A 8 -22.89 -9.20 -3.01
N TYR A 9 -22.87 -8.00 -2.41
CA TYR A 9 -22.12 -6.87 -2.95
C TYR A 9 -20.60 -7.15 -3.01
N LEU A 10 -20.03 -7.76 -1.98
CA LEU A 10 -18.62 -8.12 -1.96
C LEU A 10 -18.30 -9.21 -2.98
N GLU A 11 -19.15 -10.23 -3.10
CA GLU A 11 -19.02 -11.29 -4.11
C GLU A 11 -19.02 -10.74 -5.53
N GLN A 12 -19.94 -9.84 -5.85
CA GLN A 12 -20.09 -9.30 -7.20
C GLN A 12 -18.95 -8.35 -7.60
N HIS A 13 -18.45 -7.53 -6.67
CA HIS A 13 -17.54 -6.43 -7.01
C HIS A 13 -16.08 -6.63 -6.59
N TRP A 14 -15.82 -7.45 -5.57
CA TRP A 14 -14.50 -7.56 -4.95
C TRP A 14 -13.96 -8.99 -4.87
N LEU A 15 -14.84 -9.99 -4.77
CA LEU A 15 -14.44 -11.39 -4.49
C LEU A 15 -14.70 -12.35 -5.66
N GLY A 16 -15.48 -11.97 -6.67
CA GLY A 16 -15.91 -12.83 -7.77
C GLY A 16 -14.77 -13.45 -8.58
N ASP A 17 -13.71 -12.69 -8.85
CA ASP A 17 -12.53 -13.20 -9.57
C ASP A 17 -11.62 -14.08 -8.70
N SER A 18 -11.71 -13.96 -7.37
CA SER A 18 -10.78 -14.62 -6.44
C SER A 18 -11.13 -16.09 -6.18
N THR A 19 -12.40 -16.49 -6.34
CA THR A 19 -12.84 -17.86 -6.05
C THR A 19 -12.69 -18.79 -7.24
N GLU A 20 -12.92 -18.31 -8.47
CA GLU A 20 -12.70 -19.10 -9.69
C GLU A 20 -11.22 -19.16 -10.10
N ASN A 21 -10.48 -18.04 -10.08
CA ASN A 21 -9.10 -18.03 -10.57
C ASN A 21 -8.09 -18.59 -9.55
N LEU A 22 -8.28 -18.35 -8.24
CA LEU A 22 -7.36 -18.84 -7.20
C LEU A 22 -7.78 -20.17 -6.58
N LYS A 23 -9.00 -20.69 -6.84
CA LYS A 23 -9.58 -21.88 -6.17
C LYS A 23 -9.51 -21.82 -4.63
N VAL A 24 -9.46 -20.62 -4.06
CA VAL A 24 -9.41 -20.42 -2.61
C VAL A 24 -10.61 -19.57 -2.22
N ARG A 25 -11.31 -20.02 -1.18
CA ARG A 25 -12.44 -19.31 -0.58
C ARG A 25 -11.97 -17.93 -0.09
N TRP A 26 -12.77 -16.88 -0.32
CA TRP A 26 -12.39 -15.53 0.10
C TRP A 26 -12.22 -15.42 1.61
N GLU A 27 -12.96 -16.21 2.39
CA GLU A 27 -12.80 -16.26 3.85
C GLU A 27 -11.39 -16.72 4.24
N VAL A 28 -10.74 -17.54 3.42
CA VAL A 28 -9.37 -18.01 3.65
C VAL A 28 -8.34 -16.94 3.29
N LEU A 29 -8.61 -16.13 2.24
CA LEU A 29 -7.74 -15.00 1.85
C LEU A 29 -7.78 -13.85 2.88
N TRP A 30 -8.97 -13.55 3.39
CA TRP A 30 -9.23 -12.35 4.19
C TRP A 30 -9.34 -12.60 5.70
N SER A 31 -9.54 -13.84 6.15
CA SER A 31 -9.55 -14.15 7.59
C SER A 31 -8.12 -14.29 8.12
N ALA A 32 -7.81 -13.53 9.17
CA ALA A 32 -6.57 -13.65 9.92
C ALA A 32 -6.34 -15.08 10.47
N VAL A 33 -7.41 -15.85 10.72
CA VAL A 33 -7.34 -17.21 11.29
C VAL A 33 -6.75 -18.23 10.31
N HIS A 34 -6.89 -18.00 9.00
CA HIS A 34 -6.42 -18.92 7.96
C HIS A 34 -5.00 -18.63 7.44
N ARG A 35 -4.35 -17.57 7.94
CA ARG A 35 -3.00 -17.15 7.53
C ARG A 35 -1.93 -17.87 8.34
N GLN A 36 -1.72 -19.16 8.06
CA GLN A 36 -0.68 -19.96 8.73
C GLN A 36 0.56 -20.07 7.82
N GLY A 37 1.75 -19.82 8.37
CA GLY A 37 3.03 -20.08 7.69
C GLY A 37 3.56 -18.97 6.77
N ARG A 38 3.08 -17.72 6.88
CA ARG A 38 3.68 -16.56 6.20
C ARG A 38 4.80 -15.98 7.06
N GLY A 39 6.00 -15.77 6.51
CA GLY A 39 7.08 -15.09 7.22
C GLY A 39 6.79 -13.58 7.39
N ILE A 40 7.52 -12.86 8.24
CA ILE A 40 7.32 -11.41 8.51
C ILE A 40 7.27 -10.56 7.21
N PHE A 41 7.96 -10.99 6.15
CA PHE A 41 7.93 -10.35 4.83
C PHE A 41 6.66 -10.63 4.01
N GLU A 42 5.94 -11.71 4.33
CA GLU A 42 4.68 -12.16 3.74
C GLU A 42 3.45 -11.84 4.64
N GLU A 43 3.68 -11.52 5.92
CA GLU A 43 2.65 -11.19 6.93
C GLU A 43 2.07 -9.78 6.81
N SER A 44 2.76 -8.86 6.13
CA SER A 44 2.27 -7.49 5.99
C SER A 44 1.30 -7.38 4.81
N ASP A 45 0.06 -7.75 5.09
CA ASP A 45 -1.10 -7.53 4.23
C ASP A 45 -1.29 -6.04 3.88
N THR A 46 -0.75 -5.17 4.73
CA THR A 46 -0.40 -3.81 4.39
C THR A 46 0.97 -3.82 3.70
N ASN A 47 0.98 -3.67 2.38
CA ASN A 47 2.18 -3.44 1.59
C ASN A 47 3.16 -2.53 2.39
N MET A 48 4.27 -3.08 2.88
CA MET A 48 5.21 -2.36 3.77
C MET A 48 5.65 -1.01 3.18
N LEU A 49 5.64 -0.91 1.85
CA LEU A 49 5.89 0.31 1.10
C LEU A 49 4.79 1.37 1.31
N ILE A 50 3.52 0.96 1.36
CA ILE A 50 2.39 1.84 1.66
C ILE A 50 2.51 2.32 3.10
N GLU A 51 2.83 1.47 4.07
CA GLU A 51 3.02 1.92 5.46
C GLU A 51 4.20 2.88 5.61
N ALA A 52 5.34 2.56 4.99
CA ALA A 52 6.50 3.44 4.96
C ALA A 52 6.16 4.79 4.29
N TYR A 53 5.42 4.76 3.18
CA TYR A 53 4.91 5.95 2.50
C TYR A 53 3.98 6.76 3.39
N HIS A 54 3.01 6.14 4.08
CA HIS A 54 2.12 6.80 5.01
C HIS A 54 2.87 7.38 6.22
N HIS A 55 3.87 6.68 6.73
CA HIS A 55 4.72 7.17 7.81
C HIS A 55 5.50 8.42 7.37
N GLN A 56 6.11 8.37 6.18
CA GLN A 56 6.80 9.51 5.59
C GLN A 56 5.83 10.68 5.33
N LEU A 57 4.65 10.40 4.80
CA LEU A 57 3.59 11.39 4.57
C LEU A 57 3.22 12.11 5.87
N LYS A 58 2.94 11.33 6.91
CA LYS A 58 2.55 11.81 8.24
C LYS A 58 3.61 12.74 8.82
N TRP A 59 4.87 12.31 8.87
CA TRP A 59 5.91 13.06 9.57
C TRP A 59 6.48 14.21 8.74
N LYS A 60 6.73 13.98 7.44
CA LYS A 60 7.44 14.95 6.60
C LYS A 60 6.53 16.02 6.02
N PHE A 61 5.28 15.69 5.71
CA PHE A 61 4.37 16.61 5.00
C PHE A 61 3.17 17.05 5.87
N LEU A 62 2.64 16.14 6.69
CA LEU A 62 1.46 16.43 7.50
C LEU A 62 1.78 16.92 8.93
N ARG A 63 3.06 17.00 9.30
CA ARG A 63 3.55 17.44 10.62
C ARG A 63 2.97 16.63 11.79
N GLY A 64 2.80 15.33 11.60
CA GLY A 64 2.26 14.42 12.61
C GLY A 64 0.73 14.45 12.79
N LYS A 65 0.01 15.37 12.13
CA LYS A 65 -1.45 15.48 12.25
C LYS A 65 -2.14 14.40 11.41
N ARG A 66 -3.06 13.65 12.05
CA ARG A 66 -3.84 12.58 11.41
C ARG A 66 -5.10 13.08 10.71
N ASN A 67 -5.77 14.09 11.26
CA ASN A 67 -6.99 14.65 10.66
C ASN A 67 -6.68 15.97 9.94
N ARG A 68 -6.82 15.96 8.62
CA ARG A 68 -6.88 17.15 7.78
C ARG A 68 -8.14 17.11 6.94
N ARG A 69 -8.61 18.29 6.54
CA ARG A 69 -9.67 18.42 5.56
C ARG A 69 -9.19 17.83 4.23
N PHE A 70 -10.10 17.22 3.48
CA PHE A 70 -9.77 16.43 2.29
C PHE A 70 -9.15 17.27 1.16
N ASP A 71 -9.61 18.50 0.99
CA ASP A 71 -9.06 19.51 0.08
C ASP A 71 -7.59 19.87 0.42
N ASP A 72 -7.29 20.12 1.69
CA ASP A 72 -5.92 20.37 2.15
C ASP A 72 -5.02 19.16 1.90
N LEU A 73 -5.54 17.95 2.11
CA LEU A 73 -4.81 16.71 1.86
C LEU A 73 -4.48 16.58 0.37
N LEU A 74 -5.46 16.80 -0.52
CA LEU A 74 -5.26 16.77 -1.97
C LEU A 74 -4.23 17.81 -2.41
N TYR A 75 -4.29 19.03 -1.87
CA TYR A 75 -3.32 20.07 -2.17
C TYR A 75 -1.90 19.65 -1.79
N ILE A 76 -1.72 19.08 -0.59
CA ILE A 76 -0.40 18.63 -0.10
C ILE A 76 0.14 17.48 -0.96
N LEU A 77 -0.71 16.49 -1.28
CA LEU A 77 -0.33 15.35 -2.10
C LEU A 77 0.14 15.79 -3.50
N THR A 78 -0.62 16.69 -4.14
CA THR A 78 -0.33 17.13 -5.52
C THR A 78 0.80 18.16 -5.60
N ASN A 79 0.90 19.10 -4.66
CA ASN A 79 1.89 20.19 -4.76
C ASN A 79 3.18 19.93 -3.97
N ASN A 80 3.11 19.28 -2.82
CA ASN A 80 4.28 19.11 -1.96
C ASN A 80 4.90 17.73 -2.16
N VAL A 81 4.10 16.68 -2.08
CA VAL A 81 4.57 15.29 -2.11
C VAL A 81 5.08 14.93 -3.52
N LEU A 82 4.30 15.22 -4.55
CA LEU A 82 4.71 14.96 -5.94
C LEU A 82 6.03 15.67 -6.29
N ARG A 83 6.14 16.99 -6.01
CA ARG A 83 7.36 17.76 -6.28
C ARG A 83 8.57 17.22 -5.51
N TYR A 84 8.36 16.73 -4.29
CA TYR A 84 9.41 16.10 -3.50
C TYR A 84 9.93 14.84 -4.20
N TYR A 85 9.05 13.93 -4.64
CA TYR A 85 9.47 12.70 -5.30
C TYR A 85 10.10 12.96 -6.67
N MET A 86 9.58 13.90 -7.48
CA MET A 86 10.23 14.31 -8.74
C MET A 86 11.63 14.89 -8.52
N ARG A 87 11.84 15.62 -7.43
CA ARG A 87 13.18 16.15 -7.07
C ARG A 87 14.09 15.04 -6.54
N ARG A 88 13.52 14.02 -5.91
CA ARG A 88 14.23 12.86 -5.39
C ARG A 88 14.73 11.98 -6.53
N GLU A 89 13.85 11.62 -7.44
CA GLU A 89 14.14 10.85 -8.66
C GLU A 89 15.27 11.50 -9.47
N ARG A 90 15.16 12.79 -9.79
CA ARG A 90 16.25 13.52 -10.46
C ARG A 90 17.59 13.43 -9.71
N ARG A 91 17.56 13.45 -8.37
CA ARG A 91 18.80 13.31 -7.57
C ARG A 91 19.35 11.89 -7.59
N GLN A 92 18.49 10.87 -7.69
CA GLN A 92 18.91 9.49 -7.95
C GLN A 92 19.57 9.38 -9.32
N ASP A 93 18.98 9.98 -10.36
CA ASP A 93 19.56 9.98 -11.73
C ASP A 93 20.96 10.62 -11.79
N PHE A 94 21.17 11.68 -11.00
CA PHE A 94 22.48 12.34 -10.88
C PHE A 94 23.44 11.64 -9.90
N GLY A 95 23.05 10.54 -9.27
CA GLY A 95 23.88 9.78 -8.33
C GLY A 95 24.03 10.39 -6.93
N PHE A 96 23.23 11.39 -6.57
CA PHE A 96 23.24 11.99 -5.22
C PHE A 96 22.47 11.17 -4.18
N GLU A 97 21.55 10.31 -4.62
CA GLU A 97 20.79 9.39 -3.79
C GLU A 97 21.01 7.95 -4.28
N GLY A 98 21.12 7.00 -3.35
CA GLY A 98 21.26 5.58 -3.67
C GLY A 98 20.03 4.99 -4.36
N MET A 99 20.21 3.80 -4.92
CA MET A 99 19.14 3.06 -5.58
C MET A 99 18.02 2.70 -4.62
N ASN A 100 16.82 2.50 -5.15
CA ASN A 100 15.73 1.98 -4.35
C ASN A 100 15.95 0.49 -4.09
N LEU A 101 15.52 -0.03 -2.93
CA LEU A 101 15.67 -1.44 -2.55
C LEU A 101 15.20 -2.44 -3.62
N ALA A 102 14.17 -2.06 -4.40
CA ALA A 102 13.67 -2.87 -5.50
C ALA A 102 14.61 -2.91 -6.72
N GLN A 103 15.33 -1.81 -6.98
CA GLN A 103 16.34 -1.72 -8.04
C GLN A 103 17.61 -2.45 -7.63
N GLU A 104 18.07 -2.30 -6.37
CA GLU A 104 19.22 -3.04 -5.84
C GLU A 104 19.01 -4.55 -5.98
N LYS A 105 17.82 -5.04 -5.60
CA LYS A 105 17.49 -6.47 -5.68
C LYS A 105 17.36 -7.00 -7.13
N LEU A 106 17.17 -6.11 -8.11
CA LEU A 106 17.13 -6.44 -9.53
C LEU A 106 18.53 -6.50 -10.15
N GLU A 107 19.49 -5.74 -9.60
CA GLU A 107 20.89 -5.75 -10.02
C GLU A 107 21.72 -6.86 -9.34
N GLU A 108 21.24 -7.39 -8.20
CA GLU A 108 21.85 -8.55 -7.53
C GLU A 108 21.57 -9.91 -8.21
N VAL A 109 20.67 -9.96 -9.19
CA VAL A 109 20.27 -11.18 -9.95
C VAL A 109 20.96 -11.23 -11.31
#